data_AF-A0A7Z7YUW5-F1
#
_entry.id   AF-A0A7Z7YUW5-F1
#
_cell.length_a   1.000
_cell.length_b   1.000
_cell.length_c   1.000
_cell.angle_alpha   90.00
_cell.angle_beta   90.00
_cell.angle_gamma   90.00
#
_symmetry.space_group_name_H-M   'P 1'
#
loop_
_entity.id
_entity.type
_entity.pdbx_description
1 polymer ?
#
loop_
_entity_poly.entity_id
_entity_poly.type
_entity_poly.pdbx_seq_one_letter_code
_entity_poly.pdbx_strand_id
1 'polypeptide(L)' 'MNHETTHSDWRTVASCLASHDYVSIVKGLVHHFTAIDDEEILDKIYEEFINDDSITTVLNNDLQTIINHYLSK' A
#
# COMPACT_ATOMS: atom_id res chain seq x y z
N MET A 1 -5.04 -32.27 -5.37
CA MET A 1 -5.30 -30.86 -5.72
C MET A 1 -4.02 -30.12 -5.38
N ASN A 2 -3.19 -29.80 -6.38
CA ASN A 2 -1.92 -29.13 -6.15
C ASN A 2 -2.23 -27.67 -5.83
N HIS A 3 -1.84 -27.20 -4.65
CA HIS A 3 -1.80 -25.79 -4.38
C HIS A 3 -0.64 -25.19 -5.20
N GLU A 4 -0.94 -24.72 -6.40
CA GLU A 4 -0.13 -23.72 -7.09
C GLU A 4 -0.30 -22.42 -6.29
N THR A 5 0.49 -22.29 -5.24
CA THR A 5 0.42 -21.23 -4.25
C THR A 5 0.91 -19.90 -4.83
N THR A 6 0.02 -18.91 -4.89
CA THR A 6 0.27 -17.52 -4.48
C THR A 6 1.17 -16.62 -5.36
N HIS A 7 1.86 -17.14 -6.37
CA HIS A 7 2.66 -16.30 -7.29
C HIS A 7 1.83 -15.33 -8.15
N SER A 8 0.60 -15.72 -8.45
CA SER A 8 -0.34 -14.93 -9.27
C SER A 8 -0.85 -13.68 -8.54
N ASP A 9 -0.89 -13.69 -7.21
CA ASP A 9 -1.59 -12.66 -6.44
C ASP A 9 -0.71 -11.42 -6.22
N TRP A 10 0.56 -11.62 -5.87
CA TRP A 10 1.48 -10.50 -5.61
C TRP A 10 1.83 -9.70 -6.86
N ARG A 11 1.85 -10.34 -8.03
CA ARG A 11 2.02 -9.63 -9.31
C ARG A 11 0.82 -8.75 -9.64
N THR A 12 -0.38 -9.17 -9.25
CA THR A 12 -1.61 -8.37 -9.37
C THR A 12 -1.58 -7.20 -8.40
N VAL A 13 -1.19 -7.43 -7.13
CA VAL A 13 -1.02 -6.37 -6.13
C VAL A 13 0.01 -5.33 -6.60
N ALA A 14 1.17 -5.77 -7.09
CA ALA A 14 2.20 -4.87 -7.59
C ALA A 14 1.73 -4.06 -8.81
N SER A 15 1.00 -4.68 -9.74
CA SER A 15 0.44 -3.99 -10.90
C SER A 15 -0.62 -2.97 -10.51
N CYS A 16 -1.45 -3.29 -9.50
CA CYS A 16 -2.44 -2.37 -8.95
C CYS A 16 -1.77 -1.19 -8.24
N LEU A 17 -0.76 -1.43 -7.40
CA LEU A 17 -0.01 -0.35 -6.76
C LEU A 17 0.70 0.54 -7.79
N ALA A 18 1.28 -0.05 -8.84
CA ALA A 18 1.92 0.71 -9.91
C ALA A 18 0.94 1.55 -10.76
N SER A 19 -0.36 1.22 -10.76
CA SER A 19 -1.39 1.97 -11.48
C SER A 19 -1.99 3.13 -10.67
N HIS A 20 -1.61 3.29 -9.41
CA HIS A 20 -2.10 4.34 -8.52
C HIS A 20 -0.95 5.25 -8.09
N ASP A 21 -1.26 6.53 -7.88
CA ASP A 21 -0.32 7.44 -7.25
C ASP A 21 -0.16 7.12 -5.75
N TYR A 22 0.94 7.58 -5.18
CA TYR A 22 1.27 7.34 -3.77
C TYR A 22 0.17 7.83 -2.82
N VAL A 23 -0.48 8.96 -3.13
CA VAL A 23 -1.54 9.55 -2.30
C VAL A 23 -2.74 8.60 -2.24
N SER A 24 -3.19 8.12 -3.40
CA SER A 24 -4.29 7.17 -3.54
C SER A 24 -4.02 5.85 -2.80
N ILE A 25 -2.78 5.36 -2.82
CA ILE A 25 -2.37 4.16 -2.08
C ILE A 25 -2.48 4.39 -0.57
N VAL A 26 -1.93 5.50 -0.07
CA VAL A 26 -1.94 5.81 1.37
C VAL A 26 -3.38 6.01 1.85
N LYS A 27 -4.17 6.83 1.15
CA LYS A 27 -5.58 7.06 1.49
C LYS A 27 -6.40 5.77 1.44
N GLY A 28 -6.18 4.93 0.44
CA GLY A 28 -6.83 3.62 0.33
C GLY A 28 -6.50 2.69 1.50
N LEU A 29 -5.25 2.68 1.98
CA LEU A 29 -4.86 1.93 3.17
C LEU A 29 -5.53 2.47 4.43
N VAL A 30 -5.56 3.80 4.62
CA VAL A 30 -6.23 4.44 5.76
C VAL A 30 -7.70 4.10 5.76
N HIS A 31 -8.38 4.28 4.62
CA HIS A 31 -9.78 3.91 4.46
C HIS A 31 -10.01 2.43 4.81
N HIS A 32 -9.19 1.52 4.29
CA HIS A 32 -9.31 0.09 4.58
C HIS A 32 -9.23 -0.25 6.07
N PHE A 33 -8.30 0.37 6.81
CA PHE A 33 -8.10 0.07 8.23
C PHE A 33 -9.06 0.81 9.17
N THR A 34 -9.50 2.00 8.80
CA THR A 34 -10.28 2.89 9.68
C THR A 34 -11.75 3.01 9.30
N ALA A 35 -12.13 2.51 8.12
CA ALA A 35 -13.44 2.69 7.50
C ALA A 35 -13.86 4.17 7.35
N ILE A 36 -12.89 5.08 7.24
CA ILE A 36 -13.14 6.51 6.97
C ILE A 36 -13.37 6.68 5.48
N ASP A 37 -14.59 7.10 5.11
CA ASP A 37 -14.98 7.43 3.73
C ASP A 37 -14.87 8.93 3.41
N ASP A 38 -14.65 9.77 4.42
CA ASP A 38 -14.60 11.22 4.26
C ASP A 38 -13.25 11.64 3.65
N GLU A 39 -13.29 12.09 2.39
CA GLU A 39 -12.12 12.50 1.64
C GLU A 39 -11.36 13.66 2.29
N GLU A 40 -12.05 14.59 2.95
CA GLU A 40 -11.41 15.73 3.64
C GLU A 40 -10.63 15.25 4.87
N ILE A 41 -11.15 14.23 5.56
CA ILE A 41 -10.43 13.59 6.68
C ILE A 41 -9.24 12.79 6.15
N LEU A 42 -9.40 12.05 5.04
CA LEU A 42 -8.31 11.32 4.41
C LEU A 42 -7.19 12.25 3.91
N ASP A 43 -7.54 13.42 3.38
CA ASP A 43 -6.59 14.46 2.98
C ASP A 43 -5.77 14.97 4.17
N LYS A 44 -6.43 15.34 5.27
CA LYS A 44 -5.74 15.80 6.49
C LYS A 44 -4.81 14.75 7.06
N ILE A 45 -5.27 13.50 7.10
CA ILE A 45 -4.47 12.37 7.57
C ILE A 45 -3.24 12.18 6.66
N TYR A 46 -3.42 12.27 5.34
CA TYR A 46 -2.30 12.19 4.40
C TYR A 46 -1.29 13.34 4.59
N GLU A 47 -1.76 14.58 4.78
CA GLU A 47 -0.90 15.73 5.06
C GLU A 47 -0.12 15.58 6.36
N GLU A 48 -0.73 15.03 7.41
CA GLU A 48 -0.03 14.70 8.66
C GLU A 48 1.01 13.58 8.43
N PHE A 49 0.67 12.58 7.63
CA PHE A 49 1.54 11.41 7.37
C PHE A 49 2.74 11.69 6.48
N ILE A 50 2.61 12.49 5.42
CA ILE A 50 3.73 12.77 4.52
C ILE A 50 4.88 13.51 5.23
N ASN A 51 4.55 14.25 6.28
CA ASN A 51 5.51 14.97 7.11
C ASN A 51 6.14 14.09 8.21
N ASP A 52 5.66 12.86 8.40
CA ASP A 52 6.22 11.90 9.36
C ASP A 52 7.20 10.93 8.66
N ASP A 53 8.49 11.15 8.90
CA ASP A 53 9.59 10.35 8.37
C ASP A 53 9.49 8.86 8.71
N SER A 54 8.85 8.50 9.82
CA SER A 54 8.69 7.10 10.25
C SER A 54 7.70 6.35 9.35
N ILE A 55 6.63 7.02 8.92
CA ILE A 55 5.58 6.42 8.09
C ILE A 55 6.03 6.35 6.64
N THR A 56 6.70 7.40 6.13
CA THR A 56 7.34 7.33 4.82
C THR A 56 8.37 6.21 4.77
N THR A 57 9.10 5.95 5.86
CA THR A 57 10.04 4.81 5.93
C THR A 57 9.33 3.46 5.82
N VAL A 58 8.26 3.23 6.59
CA VAL A 58 7.51 1.96 6.56
C VAL A 58 6.87 1.71 5.19
N LEU A 59 6.20 2.71 4.62
CA LEU A 59 5.51 2.55 3.34
C LEU A 59 6.48 2.51 2.15
N ASN A 60 7.56 3.28 2.16
CA ASN A 60 8.49 3.29 1.02
C ASN A 60 9.49 2.14 1.08
N ASN A 61 10.00 1.76 2.25
CA ASN A 61 11.06 0.77 2.33
C ASN A 61 10.52 -0.62 2.65
N ASP A 62 9.71 -0.75 3.70
CA ASP A 62 9.28 -2.07 4.18
C ASP A 62 8.25 -2.70 3.26
N LEU A 63 7.23 -1.94 2.85
CA LEU A 63 6.20 -2.45 1.93
C LEU A 63 6.80 -2.83 0.56
N GLN A 64 7.70 -2.00 0.01
CA GLN A 64 8.40 -2.35 -1.24
C GLN A 64 9.27 -3.60 -1.07
N THR A 65 9.95 -3.75 0.08
CA THR A 65 10.76 -4.94 0.36
C THR A 65 9.90 -6.20 0.42
N ILE A 66 8.73 -6.14 1.06
CA ILE A 66 7.78 -7.25 1.13
C ILE A 66 7.29 -7.63 -0.28
N ILE A 67 6.85 -6.66 -1.07
CA ILE A 67 6.37 -6.91 -2.44
C ILE A 67 7.50 -7.54 -3.28
N ASN A 68 8.69 -6.96 -3.25
CA ASN A 68 9.85 -7.47 -4.01
C ASN A 68 10.25 -8.88 -3.57
N HIS A 69 10.16 -9.21 -2.27
CA HIS A 69 10.43 -10.56 -1.78
C HIS A 69 9.50 -11.59 -2.40
N TYR A 70 8.20 -11.28 -2.52
CA TYR A 70 7.21 -12.19 -3.11
C TYR A 70 7.19 -12.19 -4.63
N LEU A 71 7.70 -11.15 -5.29
CA LEU A 71 7.88 -11.13 -6.75
C LEU A 71 9.16 -11.83 -7.22
N SER A 72 10.16 -11.96 -6.34
CA SER A 72 11.48 -12.55 -6.63
C SER A 72 11.55 -14.05 -6.29
N LYS A 73 10.75 -14.50 -5.32
CA LYS A 73 10.40 -15.92 -5.20
C LYS A 73 9.68 -16.37 -6.44
#